data_AF-A0A1F8WTI9-F1
#
_entry.id   AF-A0A1F8WTI9-F1
#
_cell.length_a   1.000
_cell.length_b   1.000
_cell.length_c   1.000
_cell.angle_alpha   90.00
_cell.angle_beta   90.00
_cell.angle_gamma   90.00
#
_symmetry.space_group_name_H-M   'P 1'
#
loop_
_entity.id
_entity.type
_entity.pdbx_description
1 polymer ?
#
loop_
_entity_poly.entity_id
_entity_poly.type
_entity_poly.pdbx_seq_one_letter_code
_entity_poly.pdbx_strand_id
1 'polypeptide(L)'
;METAKHRTQISLETWQYQALLETSRKTKKSLSNIIRDLVSEKFSKQAASAKSDPIMKIIGIGAGNGSPVAKEHDKYLYASRKKR
;
A
#
# COMPACT_ATOMS: atom_id res chain seq x y z
N MET A 1 -9.19 14.60 17.32
CA MET A 1 -10.57 14.30 16.89
C MET A 1 -11.05 13.13 17.73
N GLU A 2 -12.09 13.33 18.52
CA GLU A 2 -12.70 12.28 19.33
C GLU A 2 -13.29 11.23 18.39
N THR A 3 -12.73 10.01 18.39
CA THR A 3 -13.21 8.94 17.53
C THR A 3 -14.43 8.31 18.19
N ALA A 4 -15.62 8.65 17.68
CA ALA A 4 -16.86 8.03 18.11
C ALA A 4 -16.76 6.50 17.94
N LYS A 5 -16.86 5.75 19.05
CA LYS A 5 -16.86 4.28 19.02
C LYS A 5 -18.30 3.80 18.98
N HIS A 6 -18.69 3.18 17.87
CA HIS A 6 -19.98 2.52 17.74
C HIS A 6 -19.90 1.09 18.26
N ARG A 7 -20.90 0.68 19.07
CA ARG A 7 -21.03 -0.70 19.54
C ARG A 7 -21.75 -1.51 18.46
N THR A 8 -21.08 -2.53 17.94
CA THR A 8 -21.64 -3.43 16.92
C THR A 8 -21.67 -4.85 17.47
N GLN A 9 -22.81 -5.52 17.38
CA GLN A 9 -22.92 -6.96 17.62
C GLN A 9 -22.68 -7.69 16.30
N ILE A 10 -21.80 -8.69 16.33
CA ILE A 10 -21.44 -9.49 15.17
C ILE A 10 -21.59 -10.98 15.53
N SER A 11 -22.21 -11.74 14.64
CA SER A 11 -22.26 -13.19 14.73
C SER A 11 -21.05 -13.75 13.99
N LEU A 12 -20.31 -14.65 14.63
CA LEU A 12 -19.15 -15.32 14.06
C LEU A 12 -19.40 -16.82 14.06
N GLU A 13 -18.85 -17.50 13.06
CA GLU A 13 -18.82 -18.95 13.05
C GLU A 13 -17.88 -19.45 14.16
N THR A 14 -18.15 -20.67 14.65
CA THR A 14 -17.41 -21.26 15.78
C THR A 14 -15.90 -21.27 15.50
N TRP A 15 -15.47 -21.64 14.29
CA TRP A 15 -14.05 -21.69 13.95
C TRP A 15 -13.39 -20.30 13.94
N GLN A 16 -14.12 -19.26 13.52
CA GLN A 16 -13.62 -17.87 13.53
C GLN A 16 -13.41 -17.39 14.96
N TYR A 17 -14.35 -17.71 15.85
CA TYR A 17 -14.24 -17.38 17.26
C TYR A 17 -13.05 -18.10 17.92
N GLN A 18 -12.85 -19.39 17.63
CA GLN A 18 -11.69 -20.14 18.14
C GLN A 18 -10.36 -19.58 17.63
N ALA A 19 -10.27 -19.25 16.34
CA ALA A 19 -9.07 -18.62 15.78
C ALA A 19 -8.76 -17.27 16.46
N LEU A 20 -9.77 -16.45 16.74
CA LEU A 20 -9.61 -15.20 17.49
C LEU A 20 -9.15 -15.43 18.93
N LEU A 21 -9.68 -16.45 19.62
CA LEU A 21 -9.24 -16.81 20.97
C LEU A 21 -7.78 -17.25 21.01
N GLU A 22 -7.35 -18.10 20.09
CA GLU A 22 -5.94 -18.51 19.99
C GLU A 22 -5.03 -17.31 19.75
N THR A 23 -5.43 -16.43 18.83
CA THR A 23 -4.69 -15.20 18.51
C THR A 23 -4.61 -14.28 19.71
N SER A 24 -5.69 -14.15 20.48
CA SER A 24 -5.73 -13.39 21.74
C SER A 24 -4.74 -13.92 22.75
N ARG A 25 -4.66 -15.25 22.92
CA ARG A 25 -3.70 -15.88 23.84
C ARG A 25 -2.24 -15.64 23.41
N LYS A 26 -1.95 -15.77 22.11
CA LYS A 26 -0.60 -15.57 21.56
C LYS A 26 -0.14 -14.12 21.66
N THR A 27 -1.03 -13.17 21.37
CA THR A 27 -0.70 -11.73 21.29
C THR A 27 -0.93 -10.96 22.58
N LYS A 28 -1.58 -11.59 23.58
CA LYS A 28 -2.04 -10.94 24.83
C LYS A 28 -2.93 -9.71 24.59
N LYS A 29 -3.61 -9.66 23.44
CA LYS A 29 -4.57 -8.60 23.09
C LYS A 29 -6.00 -9.08 23.29
N SER A 30 -6.91 -8.15 23.61
CA SER A 30 -8.35 -8.45 23.66
C SER A 30 -8.89 -8.73 22.26
N LEU A 31 -9.97 -9.54 22.18
CA LEU A 31 -10.63 -9.84 20.89
C LEU A 31 -11.06 -8.56 20.17
N SER A 32 -11.61 -7.58 20.90
CA SER A 32 -12.00 -6.30 20.30
C SER A 32 -10.83 -5.51 19.73
N ASN A 33 -9.64 -5.59 20.34
CA ASN A 33 -8.44 -4.98 19.77
C ASN A 33 -8.02 -5.70 18.49
N ILE A 34 -8.00 -7.04 18.50
CA ILE A 34 -7.65 -7.85 17.32
C ILE A 34 -8.61 -7.56 16.15
N ILE A 35 -9.92 -7.52 16.41
CA ILE A 35 -10.91 -7.20 15.38
C ILE A 35 -10.70 -5.79 14.84
N ARG A 36 -10.45 -4.80 15.71
CA ARG A 36 -10.14 -3.43 15.27
C ARG A 36 -8.86 -3.34 14.45
N ASP A 37 -7.81 -4.06 14.83
CA ASP A 37 -6.55 -4.13 14.09
C ASP A 37 -6.77 -4.73 12.70
N LEU A 38 -7.50 -5.85 12.59
CA LEU A 38 -7.83 -6.51 11.32
C LEU A 38 -8.67 -5.62 10.40
N VAL A 39 -9.69 -4.96 10.95
CA VAL A 39 -10.52 -3.99 10.22
C VAL A 39 -9.65 -2.83 9.73
N SER A 40 -8.84 -2.25 10.61
CA SER A 40 -7.94 -1.15 10.27
C SER A 40 -6.96 -1.56 9.18
N GLU A 41 -6.32 -2.73 9.28
CA GLU A 41 -5.37 -3.22 8.29
C GLU A 41 -6.02 -3.43 6.92
N LYS A 42 -7.21 -4.05 6.90
CA LYS A 42 -7.93 -4.33 5.65
C LYS A 42 -8.29 -3.03 4.92
N PHE A 43 -8.85 -2.06 5.64
CA PHE A 43 -9.32 -0.81 5.03
C PHE A 43 -8.21 0.23 4.83
N SER A 44 -7.16 0.23 5.66
CA SER A 44 -6.00 1.12 5.48
C SER A 44 -5.20 0.75 4.23
N LYS A 45 -5.04 -0.55 3.94
CA LYS A 45 -4.41 -1.01 2.69
C LYS A 45 -5.23 -0.60 1.46
N GLN A 46 -6.56 -0.60 1.58
CA GLN A 46 -7.47 -0.19 0.51
C GLN A 46 -7.42 1.32 0.26
N ALA A 47 -7.22 2.13 1.31
CA ALA A 47 -7.02 3.58 1.19
C ALA A 47 -5.64 3.95 0.61
N ALA A 48 -4.58 3.18 0.92
CA ALA A 48 -3.22 3.45 0.47
C ALA A 48 -2.95 3.01 -0.99
N SER A 49 -3.72 2.05 -1.50
CA SER A 49 -3.44 1.30 -2.74
C SER A 49 -3.48 2.11 -4.04
N ALA A 50 -4.03 3.33 -4.08
CA ALA A 50 -4.11 4.11 -5.33
C ALA A 50 -3.30 5.41 -5.33
N LYS A 51 -2.95 5.98 -4.18
CA LYS A 51 -2.35 7.33 -4.10
C LYS A 51 -0.93 7.39 -3.53
N SER A 52 -0.44 6.33 -2.88
CA SER A 52 0.78 6.43 -2.05
C SER A 52 1.83 5.36 -2.36
N ASP A 53 1.76 4.66 -3.49
CA ASP A 53 2.85 3.75 -3.87
C ASP A 53 4.06 4.56 -4.35
N PRO A 54 5.24 4.46 -3.71
CA PRO A 54 6.46 5.10 -4.18
C PRO A 54 6.83 4.70 -5.61
N ILE A 55 6.47 3.49 -6.05
CA ILE A 55 6.69 3.01 -7.42
C ILE A 55 5.85 3.81 -8.43
N MET A 56 4.63 4.21 -8.05
CA MET A 56 3.79 5.07 -8.90
C MET A 56 4.42 6.45 -9.12
N LYS A 57 5.30 6.94 -8.23
CA LYS A 57 6.07 8.18 -8.45
C LYS A 57 7.18 8.02 -9.48
N ILE A 58 7.60 6.79 -9.76
CA ILE A 58 8.65 6.47 -10.75
C ILE A 58 8.04 6.42 -12.15
N ILE A 59 6.78 6.04 -12.27
CA ILE A 59 6.05 5.99 -13.54
C ILE A 59 5.89 7.43 -14.07
N GLY A 60 6.54 7.71 -15.20
CA GLY A 60 6.49 9.02 -15.86
C GLY A 60 7.73 9.90 -15.68
N ILE A 61 8.73 9.52 -14.87
CA ILE A 61 9.99 10.27 -14.73
C ILE A 61 10.73 10.37 -16.08
N GLY A 62 10.62 9.33 -16.92
CA GLY A 62 11.19 9.30 -18.27
C GLY A 62 10.21 9.67 -19.39
N ALA A 63 9.08 10.31 -19.08
CA ALA A 63 8.09 10.68 -20.09
C ALA A 63 8.68 11.75 -21.04
N GLY A 64 9.11 11.31 -22.21
CA GLY A 64 9.55 12.19 -23.28
C GLY A 64 8.37 12.84 -24.01
N ASN A 65 8.66 13.88 -24.79
CA ASN A 65 7.72 14.61 -25.65
C ASN A 65 7.20 13.80 -26.87
N GLY A 66 7.32 12.46 -26.86
CA GLY A 66 6.97 11.59 -27.99
C GLY A 66 7.97 11.58 -29.14
N SER A 67 9.11 12.28 -29.03
CA SER A 67 10.20 12.13 -30.00
C SER A 67 10.84 10.74 -29.90
N PRO A 68 11.34 10.16 -31.01
CA PRO A 68 11.89 8.81 -31.05
C PRO A 68 13.32 8.78 -30.47
N VAL A 69 13.50 9.28 -29.24
CA VAL A 69 14.79 9.38 -28.53
C VAL A 69 15.46 8.01 -28.41
N ALA A 70 14.68 6.93 -28.32
CA ALA A 70 15.20 5.56 -28.30
C ALA A 70 15.88 5.14 -29.63
N LYS A 71 15.40 5.66 -30.78
CA LYS A 71 15.95 5.33 -32.11
C LYS A 71 17.20 6.15 -32.42
N GLU A 72 17.24 7.39 -31.94
CA GLU A 72 18.36 8.32 -32.14
C GLU A 72 19.28 8.42 -30.91
N HIS A 73 19.24 7.41 -30.04
CA HIS A 73 19.89 7.47 -28.73
C HIS A 73 21.38 7.79 -28.81
N ASP A 74 22.07 7.35 -29.86
CA ASP A 74 23.49 7.65 -30.09
C ASP A 74 23.78 9.15 -30.24
N LYS A 75 22.86 9.89 -30.88
CA LYS A 75 22.97 11.35 -31.03
C LYS A 75 22.80 12.05 -29.69
N TYR A 76 21.94 11.55 -28.80
CA TYR A 76 21.71 12.17 -27.50
C TYR A 76 22.78 11.78 -26.48
N LEU A 77 23.31 10.56 -26.53
CA LEU A 77 24.33 10.09 -25.60
C LEU A 77 25.76 10.48 -25.98
N TYR A 78 26.10 10.48 -27.27
CA TYR A 78 27.50 10.59 -27.71
C TYR A 78 27.84 11.93 -28.38
N ALA A 79 26.86 12.82 -28.64
CA ALA A 79 27.15 14.11 -29.27
C ALA A 79 27.97 15.08 -28.38
N SER A 80 28.06 14.87 -27.06
CA SER A 80 28.77 15.78 -26.15
C SER A 80 30.27 15.50 -26.03
N ARG A 81 30.81 14.45 -26.66
CA ARG A 81 32.25 14.14 -26.59
C ARG A 81 33.06 14.85 -27.68
N LYS A 82 32.90 16.17 -27.81
CA LYS A 82 33.85 17.01 -28.55
C LYS A 82 34.83 17.64 -27.56
N LYS A 83 35.83 16.84 -27.13
CA LYS A 83 37.04 17.39 -26.51
C LYS A 83 37.87 18.05 -27.63
N ARG A 84 38.30 19.29 -27.38
CA ARG A 84 39.25 20.06 -28.21
C ARG A 84 40.54 19.30 -28.40
#